data_AF-A0A2L2YXD6-F1
#
_entry.id   AF-A0A2L2YXD6-F1
#
_cell.length_a   1.000
_cell.length_b   1.000
_cell.length_c   1.000
_cell.angle_alpha   90.00
_cell.angle_beta   90.00
_cell.angle_gamma   90.00
#
_symmetry.space_group_name_H-M   'P 1'
#
loop_
_entity.id
_entity.type
_entity.pdbx_description
1 polymer ?
#
loop_
_entity_poly.entity_id
_entity_poly.type
_entity_poly.pdbx_seq_one_letter_code
_entity_poly.pdbx_strand_id
1 'polypeptide(L)'
;GIQSPDSFMNIRSMDILSQLCNYEPNEDIIPSQLDAEAYQHMVSFLSVHDIMLMFYALEALYALSDLGRYACERIVCVHRSIGVLVSLLTLDPSQYGPSGQINMKVIETLVPSECDELEVKCENPPDIPKVTINQELDSETFASYWLKATFEPTLGCVIPRNEMYVEYVGHCTKTGCKNVVNANVFAGYLKNTFPLCGMKRIES
;
A
#
# COMPACT_ATOMS: atom_id res chain seq x y z
N GLY A 1 7.61 -16.07 25.54
CA GLY A 1 6.68 -15.98 24.39
C GLY A 1 7.16 -14.88 23.48
N ILE A 2 6.68 -13.65 23.70
CA ILE A 2 6.87 -12.48 22.83
C ILE A 2 8.25 -11.80 22.86
N GLN A 3 9.08 -12.12 23.84
CA GLN A 3 10.48 -11.68 23.92
C GLN A 3 11.45 -12.75 23.37
N SER A 4 10.92 -13.77 22.68
CA SER A 4 11.75 -14.82 22.12
C SER A 4 12.58 -14.27 20.96
N PRO A 5 13.85 -14.68 20.82
CA PRO A 5 14.63 -14.39 19.60
C PRO A 5 14.11 -15.17 18.38
N ASP A 6 13.27 -16.19 18.59
CA ASP A 6 12.67 -16.99 17.53
C ASP A 6 11.36 -16.35 17.02
N SER A 7 11.36 -15.91 15.76
CA SER A 7 10.19 -15.30 15.12
C SER A 7 9.00 -16.25 15.05
N PHE A 8 9.21 -17.56 14.95
CA PHE A 8 8.13 -18.54 14.95
C PHE A 8 7.44 -18.63 16.31
N MET A 9 8.21 -18.55 17.41
CA MET A 9 7.62 -18.48 18.75
C MET A 9 6.84 -17.18 18.95
N ASN A 10 7.31 -16.06 18.39
CA ASN A 10 6.58 -14.80 18.45
C ASN A 10 5.28 -14.86 17.65
N ILE A 11 5.31 -15.39 16.41
CA ILE A 11 4.12 -15.65 15.59
C ILE A 11 3.10 -16.49 16.37
N ARG A 12 3.54 -17.62 16.92
CA ARG A 12 2.65 -18.50 17.71
C ARG A 12 2.11 -17.83 18.97
N SER A 13 2.89 -17.00 19.63
CA SER A 13 2.44 -16.26 20.81
C SER A 13 1.35 -15.24 20.45
N MET A 14 1.47 -14.58 19.29
CA MET A 14 0.46 -13.64 18.79
C MET A 14 -0.83 -14.35 18.36
N ASP A 15 -0.71 -15.47 17.66
CA ASP A 15 -1.85 -16.32 17.27
C ASP A 15 -2.64 -16.79 18.51
N ILE A 16 -1.94 -17.34 19.52
CA ILE A 16 -2.58 -17.76 20.78
C ILE A 16 -3.22 -16.56 21.49
N LEU A 17 -2.56 -15.40 21.54
CA LEU A 17 -3.12 -14.22 22.17
C LEU A 17 -4.40 -13.75 21.47
N SER A 18 -4.41 -13.71 20.14
CA SER A 18 -5.60 -13.37 19.35
C SER A 18 -6.75 -14.33 19.63
N GLN A 19 -6.48 -15.64 19.64
CA GLN A 19 -7.48 -16.66 19.98
C GLN A 19 -8.04 -16.50 21.41
N LEU A 20 -7.20 -16.12 22.38
CA LEU A 20 -7.64 -15.87 23.75
C LEU A 20 -8.52 -14.62 23.86
N CYS A 21 -8.27 -13.58 23.06
CA CYS A 21 -9.09 -12.36 23.02
C CYS A 21 -10.50 -12.65 22.48
N ASN A 22 -10.64 -13.61 21.55
CA ASN A 22 -11.94 -13.99 20.99
C ASN A 22 -12.86 -14.75 21.96
N TYR A 23 -12.45 -14.96 23.21
CA TYR A 23 -13.26 -15.63 24.22
C TYR A 23 -13.83 -14.60 25.20
N GLU A 24 -15.15 -14.35 25.15
CA GLU A 24 -15.82 -13.28 25.93
C GLU A 24 -15.44 -13.21 27.42
N PRO A 25 -15.32 -14.32 28.18
CA PRO A 25 -14.92 -14.25 29.59
C PRO A 25 -13.55 -13.63 29.84
N ASN A 26 -12.72 -13.52 28.81
CA ASN A 26 -11.38 -12.94 28.91
C ASN A 26 -11.34 -11.43 28.65
N GLU A 27 -12.46 -10.80 28.30
CA GLU A 27 -12.55 -9.39 27.89
C GLU A 27 -11.92 -8.44 28.92
N ASP A 28 -12.16 -8.67 30.21
CA ASP A 28 -11.57 -7.86 31.28
C ASP A 28 -10.20 -8.39 31.76
N ILE A 29 -9.97 -9.70 31.64
CA ILE A 29 -8.80 -10.38 32.22
C ILE A 29 -7.56 -10.12 31.35
N ILE A 30 -7.67 -10.27 30.03
CA ILE A 30 -6.52 -10.14 29.14
C ILE A 30 -5.93 -8.72 29.19
N PRO A 31 -6.72 -7.64 28.99
CA PRO A 31 -6.16 -6.29 29.02
C PRO A 31 -5.57 -5.92 30.38
N SER A 32 -6.16 -6.41 31.48
CA SER A 32 -5.66 -6.12 32.83
C SER A 32 -4.37 -6.86 33.17
N GLN A 33 -4.11 -8.03 32.56
CA GLN A 33 -2.89 -8.82 32.78
C GLN A 33 -1.77 -8.50 31.78
N LEU A 34 -2.04 -7.80 30.67
CA LEU A 34 -1.00 -7.38 29.75
C LEU A 34 -0.25 -6.12 30.23
N ASP A 35 1.05 -6.29 30.43
CA ASP A 35 1.96 -5.20 30.75
C ASP A 35 2.17 -4.25 29.57
N ALA A 36 2.53 -3.00 29.87
CA ALA A 36 2.79 -1.98 28.85
C ALA A 36 3.89 -2.40 27.86
N GLU A 37 4.88 -3.16 28.33
CA GLU A 37 5.96 -3.71 27.51
C GLU A 37 5.41 -4.67 26.43
N ALA A 38 4.39 -5.48 26.76
CA ALA A 38 3.79 -6.37 25.77
C ALA A 38 3.16 -5.59 24.61
N TYR A 39 2.44 -4.50 24.90
CA TYR A 39 1.90 -3.60 23.88
C TYR A 39 2.99 -2.93 23.04
N GLN A 40 4.09 -2.52 23.66
CA GLN A 40 5.25 -1.96 22.95
C GLN A 40 5.86 -2.97 21.98
N HIS A 41 6.04 -4.22 22.42
CA HIS A 41 6.57 -5.29 21.58
C HIS A 41 5.64 -5.62 20.39
N MET A 42 4.32 -5.70 20.63
CA MET A 42 3.35 -5.93 19.57
C MET A 42 3.40 -4.84 18.49
N VAL A 43 3.45 -3.57 18.89
CA VAL A 43 3.57 -2.44 17.95
C VAL A 43 4.94 -2.44 17.26
N SER A 44 6.01 -2.85 17.94
CA SER A 44 7.34 -2.98 17.31
C SER A 44 7.35 -4.02 16.20
N PHE A 45 6.61 -5.12 16.33
CA PHE A 45 6.50 -6.15 15.28
C PHE A 45 5.90 -5.63 13.98
N LEU A 46 5.07 -4.58 14.04
CA LEU A 46 4.48 -3.95 12.87
C LEU A 46 5.50 -3.21 11.98
N SER A 47 6.69 -2.93 12.51
CA SER A 47 7.78 -2.29 11.76
C SER A 47 8.80 -3.29 11.17
N VAL A 48 8.59 -4.59 11.38
CA VAL A 48 9.50 -5.65 10.93
C VAL A 48 9.15 -6.06 9.49
N HIS A 49 10.16 -6.33 8.66
CA HIS A 49 9.97 -6.81 7.27
C HIS A 49 9.48 -8.26 7.15
N ASP A 50 9.21 -8.94 8.28
CA ASP A 50 8.59 -10.26 8.31
C ASP A 50 7.07 -10.10 8.27
N ILE A 51 6.52 -10.28 7.07
CA ILE A 51 5.10 -10.06 6.77
C ILE A 51 4.22 -10.98 7.63
N MET A 52 4.67 -12.21 7.89
CA MET A 52 3.90 -13.15 8.70
C MET A 52 3.83 -12.64 10.12
N LEU A 53 4.96 -12.28 10.73
CA LEU A 53 4.97 -11.73 12.08
C LEU A 53 4.15 -10.43 12.19
N MET A 54 4.27 -9.54 11.20
CA MET A 54 3.48 -8.32 11.12
C MET A 54 1.98 -8.62 11.06
N PHE A 55 1.56 -9.59 10.23
CA PHE A 55 0.17 -9.99 10.09
C PHE A 55 -0.40 -10.51 11.42
N TYR A 56 0.28 -11.46 12.07
CA TYR A 56 -0.19 -12.02 13.34
C TYR A 56 -0.16 -10.98 14.47
N ALA A 57 0.80 -10.06 14.48
CA ALA A 57 0.83 -8.96 15.45
C ALA A 57 -0.33 -7.98 15.23
N LEU A 58 -0.65 -7.67 13.97
CA LEU A 58 -1.78 -6.80 13.63
C LEU A 58 -3.12 -7.44 14.00
N GLU A 59 -3.27 -8.74 13.74
CA GLU A 59 -4.45 -9.52 14.12
C GLU A 59 -4.64 -9.57 15.64
N ALA A 60 -3.56 -9.79 16.40
CA ALA A 60 -3.61 -9.76 17.87
C ALA A 60 -3.96 -8.37 18.41
N LEU A 61 -3.40 -7.29 17.84
CA LEU A 61 -3.74 -5.91 18.21
C LEU A 61 -5.19 -5.56 17.87
N TYR A 62 -5.70 -6.06 16.74
CA TYR A 62 -7.11 -5.92 16.38
C TYR A 62 -8.01 -6.65 17.39
N ALA A 63 -7.72 -7.91 17.70
CA ALA A 63 -8.50 -8.69 18.67
C ALA A 63 -8.48 -8.04 20.07
N LEU A 64 -7.33 -7.47 20.49
CA LEU A 64 -7.24 -6.70 21.72
C LEU A 64 -8.07 -5.42 21.67
N SER A 65 -8.12 -4.73 20.53
CA SER A 65 -8.92 -3.50 20.40
C SER A 65 -10.43 -3.76 20.52
N ASP A 66 -10.86 -4.99 20.19
CA ASP A 66 -12.25 -5.43 20.31
C ASP A 66 -12.67 -5.72 21.76
N LEU A 67 -11.72 -5.92 22.67
CA LEU A 67 -11.98 -6.07 24.12
C LEU A 67 -12.39 -4.76 24.82
N GLY A 68 -12.50 -3.66 24.05
CA GLY A 68 -13.06 -2.40 24.52
C GLY A 68 -12.04 -1.29 24.84
N ARG A 69 -12.53 -0.26 25.53
CA ARG A 69 -11.84 1.03 25.68
C ARG A 69 -10.48 0.90 26.38
N TYR A 70 -10.40 0.10 27.43
CA TYR A 70 -9.18 0.00 28.24
C TYR A 70 -8.01 -0.55 27.42
N ALA A 71 -8.23 -1.59 26.61
CA ALA A 71 -7.22 -2.13 25.70
C ALA A 71 -6.81 -1.11 24.63
N CYS A 72 -7.78 -0.41 24.04
CA CYS A 72 -7.52 0.66 23.07
C CYS A 72 -6.64 1.79 23.64
N GLU A 73 -6.91 2.24 24.88
CA GLU A 73 -6.10 3.28 25.54
C GLU A 73 -4.65 2.83 25.70
N ARG A 74 -4.43 1.56 26.07
CA ARG A 74 -3.08 0.97 26.20
C ARG A 74 -2.35 0.90 24.86
N ILE A 75 -3.04 0.55 23.78
CA ILE A 75 -2.47 0.53 22.41
C ILE A 75 -2.08 1.95 21.98
N VAL A 76 -2.94 2.94 22.19
CA VAL A 76 -2.69 4.34 21.81
C VAL A 76 -1.58 4.98 22.65
N CYS A 77 -1.39 4.55 23.90
CA CYS A 77 -0.30 5.02 24.76
C CYS A 77 1.09 4.55 24.31
N VAL A 78 1.18 3.55 23.43
CA VAL A 78 2.46 3.10 22.88
C VAL A 78 3.03 4.15 21.92
N HIS A 79 4.30 4.49 22.09
CA HIS A 79 4.98 5.48 21.27
C HIS A 79 4.87 5.13 19.77
N ARG A 80 4.42 6.10 18.97
CA ARG A 80 4.23 5.99 17.50
C ARG A 80 3.23 4.92 17.06
N SER A 81 2.41 4.32 17.93
CA SER A 81 1.46 3.28 17.53
C SER A 81 0.54 3.71 16.38
N ILE A 82 -0.07 4.90 16.49
CA ILE A 82 -0.91 5.47 15.43
C ILE A 82 -0.10 5.70 14.15
N GLY A 83 1.11 6.25 14.26
CA GLY A 83 1.96 6.53 13.09
C GLY A 83 2.36 5.26 12.35
N VAL A 84 2.68 4.19 13.08
CA VAL A 84 2.99 2.87 12.51
C VAL A 84 1.75 2.29 11.82
N LEU A 85 0.59 2.28 12.50
CA LEU A 85 -0.66 1.79 11.92
C LEU A 85 -1.06 2.57 10.64
N VAL A 86 -0.91 3.89 10.64
CA VAL A 86 -1.16 4.73 9.45
C VAL A 86 -0.15 4.42 8.35
N SER A 87 1.13 4.20 8.67
CA SER A 87 2.14 3.83 7.68
C SER A 87 1.86 2.48 7.02
N LEU A 88 1.20 1.55 7.74
CA LEU A 88 0.77 0.27 7.19
C LEU A 88 -0.30 0.42 6.09
N LEU A 89 -1.12 1.48 6.14
CA LEU A 89 -2.12 1.78 5.10
C LEU A 89 -1.47 2.17 3.77
N THR A 90 -0.26 2.70 3.82
CA THR A 90 0.50 3.20 2.66
C THR A 90 1.61 2.25 2.22
N LEU A 91 1.57 0.99 2.66
CA LEU A 91 2.63 0.04 2.34
C LEU A 91 2.73 -0.22 0.85
N ASP A 92 3.88 0.13 0.29
CA ASP A 92 4.22 -0.22 -1.08
C ASP A 92 4.56 -1.71 -1.17
N PRO A 93 3.87 -2.49 -2.03
CA PRO A 93 4.17 -3.90 -2.25
C PRO A 93 5.63 -4.14 -2.64
N SER A 94 6.28 -3.18 -3.30
CA SER A 94 7.68 -3.24 -3.75
C SER A 94 8.70 -3.35 -2.62
N GLN A 95 8.34 -2.94 -1.40
CA GLN A 95 9.20 -3.02 -0.22
C GLN A 95 9.24 -4.43 0.39
N TYR A 96 8.36 -5.31 -0.06
CA TYR A 96 8.28 -6.70 0.37
C TYR A 96 8.90 -7.62 -0.68
N GLY A 97 9.72 -8.57 -0.24
CA GLY A 97 10.37 -9.53 -1.14
C GLY A 97 9.37 -10.32 -1.98
N PRO A 98 9.82 -10.98 -3.07
CA PRO A 98 8.92 -11.64 -4.03
C PRO A 98 7.99 -12.67 -3.40
N SER A 99 8.37 -13.30 -2.29
CA SER A 99 7.51 -14.23 -1.52
C SER A 99 6.34 -13.55 -0.80
N GLY A 100 6.48 -12.27 -0.44
CA GLY A 100 5.45 -11.46 0.22
C GLY A 100 4.41 -10.88 -0.73
N GLN A 101 4.79 -10.72 -1.99
CA GLN A 101 3.95 -10.14 -3.04
C GLN A 101 2.99 -11.17 -3.68
N ILE A 102 3.27 -12.46 -3.53
CA ILE A 102 2.54 -13.57 -4.20
C ILE A 102 1.01 -13.53 -3.94
N ASN A 103 0.57 -13.01 -2.80
CA ASN A 103 -0.84 -12.96 -2.42
C ASN A 103 -1.40 -11.54 -2.25
N MET A 104 -0.63 -10.51 -2.59
CA MET A 104 -1.04 -9.12 -2.39
C MET A 104 -1.87 -8.65 -3.60
N LYS A 105 -3.21 -8.73 -3.47
CA LYS A 105 -4.13 -8.25 -4.50
C LYS A 105 -4.42 -6.77 -4.28
N VAL A 106 -4.06 -5.94 -5.24
CA VAL A 106 -4.48 -4.53 -5.25
C VAL A 106 -5.99 -4.50 -5.39
N ILE A 107 -6.69 -4.05 -4.34
CA ILE A 107 -8.13 -3.81 -4.37
C ILE A 107 -8.33 -2.33 -4.67
N GLU A 108 -8.72 -2.04 -5.89
CA GLU A 108 -9.11 -0.69 -6.28
C GLU A 108 -10.40 -0.33 -5.53
N THR A 109 -10.28 0.56 -4.54
CA THR A 109 -11.44 1.07 -3.84
C THR A 109 -12.09 2.11 -4.75
N LEU A 110 -13.05 1.66 -5.55
CA LEU A 110 -13.94 2.54 -6.29
C LEU A 110 -14.73 3.33 -5.23
N VAL A 111 -14.39 4.60 -5.02
CA VAL A 111 -15.31 5.52 -4.33
C VAL A 111 -16.59 5.51 -5.17
N PRO A 112 -17.77 5.17 -4.61
CA PRO A 112 -18.99 5.17 -5.40
C PRO A 112 -19.27 6.60 -5.81
N SER A 113 -18.93 6.96 -7.05
CA SER A 113 -19.44 8.16 -7.68
C SER A 113 -20.81 7.79 -8.19
N GLU A 114 -21.85 8.21 -7.47
CA GLU A 114 -23.22 8.27 -7.99
C GLU A 114 -23.20 9.15 -9.24
N CYS A 115 -23.34 8.53 -10.42
CA CYS A 115 -23.75 9.17 -11.67
C CYS A 115 -24.41 8.08 -12.52
N ASP A 116 -25.70 8.29 -12.78
CA ASP A 116 -26.63 7.38 -13.44
C ASP A 116 -26.21 6.82 -14.81
N GLU A 117 -26.85 5.69 -15.10
CA GLU A 117 -26.81 4.76 -16.23
C GLU A 117 -26.76 5.40 -17.64
N LEU A 118 -26.13 4.70 -18.59
CA LEU A 118 -26.81 4.07 -19.75
C LEU A 118 -25.85 3.07 -20.44
N GLU A 119 -26.24 1.79 -20.44
CA GLU A 119 -25.59 0.62 -21.05
C GLU A 119 -25.64 0.63 -22.60
N VAL A 120 -24.75 -0.11 -23.28
CA VAL A 120 -25.12 -1.32 -24.09
C VAL A 120 -23.89 -2.23 -24.30
N LYS A 121 -24.15 -3.51 -24.01
CA LYS A 121 -23.35 -4.75 -23.95
C LYS A 121 -23.12 -5.42 -25.32
N CYS A 122 -22.06 -6.22 -25.45
CA CYS A 122 -22.06 -7.45 -26.26
C CYS A 122 -21.10 -8.52 -25.68
N GLU A 123 -21.59 -9.76 -25.60
CA GLU A 123 -21.15 -10.91 -24.80
C GLU A 123 -20.21 -11.90 -25.54
N ASN A 124 -19.13 -12.36 -24.85
CA ASN A 124 -18.66 -13.75 -24.61
C ASN A 124 -18.20 -14.74 -25.74
N PRO A 125 -17.44 -15.85 -25.48
CA PRO A 125 -16.85 -16.37 -24.22
C PRO A 125 -15.34 -16.83 -24.38
N PRO A 126 -14.75 -17.78 -23.59
CA PRO A 126 -13.52 -17.56 -22.83
C PRO A 126 -12.27 -18.26 -23.42
N ASP A 127 -11.14 -17.58 -23.48
CA ASP A 127 -9.86 -18.26 -23.65
C ASP A 127 -8.84 -17.74 -22.66
N ILE A 128 -8.29 -18.68 -21.90
CA ILE A 128 -7.22 -18.51 -20.92
C ILE A 128 -5.96 -18.06 -21.67
N PRO A 129 -5.39 -16.87 -21.41
CA PRO A 129 -4.02 -16.61 -21.81
C PRO A 129 -3.13 -16.93 -20.62
N LYS A 130 -2.30 -17.96 -20.82
CA LYS A 130 -1.12 -18.29 -20.03
C LYS A 130 -0.40 -17.00 -19.64
N VAL A 131 -0.35 -16.72 -18.33
CA VAL A 131 0.49 -15.66 -17.78
C VAL A 131 1.94 -16.11 -17.92
N THR A 132 2.53 -15.81 -19.08
CA THR A 132 3.96 -15.85 -19.28
C THR A 132 4.53 -14.66 -18.52
N ILE A 133 5.10 -14.94 -17.36
CA ILE A 133 5.96 -14.03 -16.61
C ILE A 133 7.13 -13.65 -17.54
N ASN A 134 7.08 -12.45 -18.11
CA ASN A 134 8.24 -11.78 -18.65
C ASN A 134 8.35 -10.41 -17.98
N GLN A 135 9.46 -10.28 -17.28
CA GLN A 135 9.88 -9.19 -16.44
C GLN A 135 10.49 -8.10 -17.34
N GLU A 136 9.68 -7.12 -17.75
CA GLU A 136 10.16 -5.80 -18.17
C GLU A 136 9.24 -4.78 -17.48
N LEU A 137 9.81 -3.75 -16.83
CA LEU A 137 9.01 -2.62 -16.33
C LEU A 137 8.18 -2.13 -17.52
N ASP A 138 6.86 -2.25 -17.44
CA ASP A 138 6.01 -1.82 -18.53
C ASP A 138 6.31 -0.34 -18.80
N SER A 139 6.61 -0.02 -20.05
CA SER A 139 7.00 1.33 -20.50
C SER A 139 6.03 2.42 -20.02
N GLU A 140 4.78 2.02 -19.83
CA GLU A 140 3.68 2.78 -19.25
C GLU A 140 3.86 3.11 -17.76
N THR A 141 4.33 2.15 -16.96
CA THR A 141 4.63 2.35 -15.53
C THR A 141 5.81 3.30 -15.35
N PHE A 142 6.83 3.15 -16.20
CA PHE A 142 7.99 4.06 -16.19
C PHE A 142 7.60 5.50 -16.53
N ALA A 143 6.82 5.71 -17.60
CA ALA A 143 6.36 7.04 -18.00
C ALA A 143 5.57 7.73 -16.88
N SER A 144 4.68 6.98 -16.22
CA SER A 144 3.85 7.47 -15.12
C SER A 144 4.66 7.86 -13.89
N TYR A 145 5.65 7.05 -13.51
CA TYR A 145 6.54 7.34 -12.39
C TYR A 145 7.41 8.57 -12.67
N TRP A 146 8.05 8.61 -13.84
CA TRP A 146 8.90 9.73 -14.24
C TRP A 146 8.14 11.05 -14.24
N LEU A 147 6.91 11.06 -14.75
CA LEU A 147 6.05 12.24 -14.79
C LEU A 147 5.74 12.77 -13.38
N LYS A 148 5.35 11.88 -12.45
CA LYS A 148 5.06 12.24 -11.06
C LYS A 148 6.30 12.69 -10.28
N ALA A 149 7.47 12.17 -10.63
CA ALA A 149 8.74 12.56 -10.02
C ALA A 149 9.26 13.91 -10.53
N THR A 150 8.88 14.31 -11.75
CA THR A 150 9.42 15.51 -12.42
C THR A 150 8.49 16.73 -12.29
N PHE A 151 7.18 16.51 -12.18
CA PHE A 151 6.18 17.57 -12.20
C PHE A 151 5.18 17.46 -11.05
N GLU A 152 4.79 18.61 -10.49
CA GLU A 152 3.74 18.72 -9.50
C GLU A 152 2.55 19.53 -10.03
N PRO A 153 1.29 19.16 -9.69
CA PRO A 153 0.13 19.95 -10.05
C PRO A 153 0.10 21.25 -9.23
N THR A 154 0.11 22.40 -9.90
CA THR A 154 0.09 23.73 -9.26
C THR A 154 -0.89 24.66 -9.97
N LEU A 155 -1.77 25.31 -9.20
CA LEU A 155 -2.68 26.33 -9.71
C LEU A 155 -1.90 27.54 -10.24
N GLY A 156 -2.08 27.87 -11.52
CA GLY A 156 -1.53 29.07 -12.15
C GLY A 156 -0.28 28.88 -13.03
N CYS A 157 0.26 27.66 -13.17
CA CYS A 157 1.38 27.35 -14.08
C CYS A 157 0.90 26.41 -15.18
N VAL A 158 1.17 26.66 -16.46
CA VAL A 158 0.77 25.74 -17.55
C VAL A 158 2.00 25.35 -18.35
N ILE A 159 2.34 24.05 -18.35
CA ILE A 159 3.40 23.49 -19.19
C ILE A 159 2.73 22.81 -20.40
N PRO A 160 3.09 23.15 -21.64
CA PRO A 160 2.56 22.49 -22.83
C PRO A 160 2.92 21.00 -22.84
N ARG A 161 1.95 20.14 -23.17
CA ARG A 161 2.16 18.68 -23.25
C ARG A 161 3.31 18.26 -24.15
N ASN A 162 3.55 19.01 -25.23
CA ASN A 162 4.65 18.76 -26.15
C ASN A 162 6.02 18.98 -25.50
N GLU A 163 6.17 20.00 -24.65
CA GLU A 163 7.44 20.26 -23.95
C GLU A 163 7.76 19.14 -22.96
N MET A 164 6.74 18.68 -22.24
CA MET A 164 6.86 17.57 -21.30
C MET A 164 7.23 16.25 -21.99
N TYR A 165 6.70 15.99 -23.19
CA TYR A 165 7.06 14.82 -23.99
C TYR A 165 8.50 14.91 -24.54
N VAL A 166 8.96 16.10 -24.94
CA VAL A 166 10.35 16.30 -25.38
C VAL A 166 11.33 16.02 -24.24
N GLU A 167 11.02 16.47 -23.03
CA GLU A 167 11.85 16.21 -21.84
C GLU A 167 11.86 14.72 -21.46
N TYR A 168 10.71 14.05 -21.55
CA TYR A 168 10.58 12.60 -21.35
C TYR A 168 11.47 11.81 -22.33
N VAL A 169 11.36 12.09 -23.63
CA VAL A 169 12.18 11.43 -24.67
C VAL A 169 13.67 11.73 -24.46
N GLY A 170 14.01 12.97 -24.07
CA GLY A 170 15.36 13.36 -23.73
C GLY A 170 15.93 12.58 -22.55
N HIS A 171 15.12 12.37 -21.50
CA HIS A 171 15.49 11.55 -20.35
C HIS A 171 15.72 10.09 -20.78
N CYS A 172 14.77 9.50 -21.51
CA CYS A 172 14.89 8.13 -22.03
C CYS A 172 16.14 7.90 -22.87
N THR A 173 16.51 8.89 -23.70
CA THR A 173 17.72 8.83 -24.54
C THR A 173 18.99 8.87 -23.68
N LYS A 174 19.01 9.70 -22.63
CA LYS A 174 20.15 9.80 -21.70
C LYS A 174 20.32 8.56 -20.83
N THR A 175 19.22 7.93 -20.42
CA THR A 175 19.23 6.75 -19.55
C THR A 175 19.32 5.42 -20.31
N GLY A 176 19.31 5.46 -21.65
CA GLY A 176 19.35 4.25 -22.49
C GLY A 176 18.06 3.44 -22.45
N CYS A 177 16.93 4.06 -22.12
CA CYS A 177 15.63 3.40 -22.10
C CYS A 177 15.20 3.01 -23.53
N LYS A 178 15.00 1.70 -23.76
CA LYS A 178 14.66 1.15 -25.07
C LYS A 178 13.15 1.17 -25.38
N ASN A 179 12.30 1.19 -24.35
CA ASN A 179 10.84 1.12 -24.49
C ASN A 179 10.20 2.48 -24.22
N VAL A 180 10.35 3.43 -25.16
CA VAL A 180 9.80 4.79 -25.03
C VAL A 180 8.36 4.84 -25.52
N VAL A 181 7.46 5.30 -24.65
CA VAL A 181 6.04 5.47 -24.95
C VAL A 181 5.82 6.53 -26.03
N ASN A 182 4.89 6.28 -26.96
CA ASN A 182 4.56 7.23 -28.02
C ASN A 182 3.79 8.45 -27.48
N ALA A 183 3.80 9.56 -28.23
CA ALA A 183 3.19 10.83 -27.79
C ALA A 183 1.68 10.73 -27.49
N ASN A 184 0.95 9.88 -28.21
CA ASN A 184 -0.50 9.74 -28.03
C ASN A 184 -0.84 9.01 -26.74
N VAL A 185 -0.10 7.95 -26.44
CA VAL A 185 -0.23 7.17 -25.21
C VAL A 185 0.19 8.03 -24.01
N PHE A 186 1.29 8.79 -24.15
CA PHE A 186 1.72 9.77 -23.14
C PHE A 186 0.66 10.85 -22.87
N ALA A 187 0.02 11.37 -23.93
CA ALA A 187 -1.05 12.36 -23.81
C ALA A 187 -2.32 11.80 -23.13
N GLY A 188 -2.61 10.51 -23.30
CA GLY A 188 -3.67 9.80 -22.59
C GLY A 188 -3.44 9.80 -21.08
N TYR A 189 -2.21 9.50 -20.63
CA TYR A 189 -1.87 9.55 -19.20
C TYR A 189 -1.95 10.94 -18.62
N LEU A 190 -1.50 11.96 -19.35
CA LEU A 190 -1.63 13.34 -18.90
C LEU A 190 -3.09 13.72 -18.67
N LYS A 191 -4.00 13.29 -19.55
CA LYS A 191 -5.43 13.56 -19.40
C LYS A 191 -6.04 12.83 -18.20
N ASN A 192 -5.61 11.59 -17.95
CA ASN A 192 -6.10 10.80 -16.81
C ASN A 192 -5.51 11.26 -15.47
N THR A 193 -4.25 11.71 -15.47
CA THR A 193 -3.51 12.08 -14.24
C THR A 193 -3.73 13.56 -13.89
N PHE A 194 -3.94 14.42 -14.89
CA PHE A 194 -4.11 15.87 -14.72
C PHE A 194 -5.26 16.40 -15.59
N PRO A 195 -6.53 16.10 -15.25
CA PRO A 195 -7.67 16.48 -16.09
C PRO A 195 -7.88 17.99 -16.21
N LEU A 196 -7.46 18.78 -15.21
CA LEU A 196 -7.83 20.21 -15.11
C LEU A 196 -6.77 21.13 -14.44
N CYS A 197 -5.58 20.63 -14.12
CA CYS A 197 -4.61 21.41 -13.35
C CYS A 197 -3.43 21.86 -14.20
N GLY A 198 -3.06 23.12 -14.01
CA GLY A 198 -1.75 23.62 -14.38
C GLY A 198 -0.63 22.82 -13.70
N MET A 199 0.52 22.66 -14.35
CA MET A 199 1.66 21.90 -13.84
C MET A 199 2.85 22.84 -13.67
N LYS A 200 3.58 22.68 -12.56
CA LYS A 200 4.83 23.38 -12.28
C LYS A 200 5.95 22.35 -12.19
N ARG A 201 7.12 22.68 -12.72
CA ARG A 201 8.32 21.84 -12.60
C ARG A 201 8.80 21.86 -11.15
N ILE A 202 9.11 20.69 -10.63
CA ILE A 202 9.76 20.56 -9.32
C ILE A 202 11.22 20.98 -9.53
N GLU A 203 11.61 22.13 -9.02
CA GLU A 203 13.02 22.55 -9.03
C GLU A 203 13.73 21.87 -7.85
N SER A 204 14.71 21.00 -8.16
CA SER A 204 15.68 20.48 -7.19
C SER A 204 16.81 21.48 -6.95
#